data_AF-A0A849IA69-F1
#
_entry.id   AF-A0A849IA69-F1
#
_cell.length_a   1.000
_cell.length_b   1.000
_cell.length_c   1.000
_cell.angle_alpha   90.00
_cell.angle_beta   90.00
_cell.angle_gamma   90.00
#
_symmetry.space_group_name_H-M   'P 1'
#
loop_
_entity.id
_entity.type
_entity.pdbx_description
1 polymer ?
#
loop_
_entity_poly.entity_id
_entity_poly.type
_entity_poly.pdbx_seq_one_letter_code
_entity_poly.pdbx_strand_id
1 'polypeptide(L)'
;MSLPAFSGLCTYGPAATLELPGGYTAQARIQYDDSMGEPWKEHDGHGPVTDWRRASYRHGRPAKSPGERLLVSDGSNARFYDFAEAVRIALRDGWGCEGGRKKGETARAYAARAAEADFRRLQAWCSGEWHWCGVVVTVFKAGIELGSASLWGIESDAGDYLAEVANELLPEALDDAKARVAELAEELAA
;
A
#
# COMPACT_ATOMS: atom_id res chain seq x y z
N MET A 1 15.34 9.75 -26.50
CA MET A 1 14.95 8.36 -26.81
C MET A 1 13.98 7.92 -25.73
N SER A 2 12.84 7.33 -26.08
CA SER A 2 11.92 6.77 -25.08
C SER A 2 12.59 5.58 -24.43
N LEU A 3 12.62 5.53 -23.09
CA LEU A 3 13.01 4.32 -22.39
C LEU A 3 11.96 3.22 -22.63
N PRO A 4 12.35 1.94 -22.66
CA PRO A 4 11.38 0.87 -22.56
C PRO A 4 10.70 0.93 -21.17
N ALA A 5 9.53 0.32 -21.04
CA ALA A 5 8.70 0.39 -19.84
C ALA A 5 8.40 -1.02 -19.30
N PHE A 6 8.26 -1.14 -17.99
CA PHE A 6 7.73 -2.35 -17.34
C PHE A 6 6.26 -2.52 -17.73
N SER A 7 5.89 -3.72 -18.21
CA SER A 7 4.52 -4.07 -18.56
C SER A 7 3.95 -5.13 -17.61
N GLY A 8 2.73 -4.90 -17.12
CA GLY A 8 2.02 -5.80 -16.21
C GLY A 8 2.34 -5.60 -14.72
N LEU A 9 1.58 -6.30 -13.88
CA LEU A 9 1.73 -6.28 -12.43
C LEU A 9 3.17 -6.67 -12.07
N CYS A 10 3.95 -5.74 -11.54
CA CYS A 10 5.10 -6.12 -10.73
C CYS A 10 4.54 -7.06 -9.65
N THR A 11 5.12 -8.25 -9.47
CA THR A 11 4.59 -9.24 -8.52
C THR A 11 5.58 -9.45 -7.39
N TYR A 12 5.08 -9.96 -6.27
CA TYR A 12 5.94 -10.55 -5.24
C TYR A 12 6.67 -11.76 -5.82
N GLY A 13 7.98 -11.64 -6.01
CA GLY A 13 8.81 -12.71 -6.53
C GLY A 13 9.81 -12.25 -7.60
N PRO A 14 9.89 -12.93 -8.77
CA PRO A 14 10.93 -12.66 -9.75
C PRO A 14 10.81 -11.23 -10.27
N ALA A 15 11.94 -10.53 -10.32
CA ALA A 15 11.98 -9.16 -10.76
C ALA A 15 11.54 -9.04 -12.22
N ALA A 16 10.65 -8.08 -12.51
CA ALA A 16 10.42 -7.67 -13.88
C ALA A 16 11.73 -7.07 -14.40
N THR A 17 12.27 -7.61 -15.49
CA THR A 17 13.58 -7.22 -16.00
C THR A 17 13.45 -6.53 -17.35
N LEU A 18 14.27 -5.51 -17.57
CA LEU A 18 14.24 -4.68 -18.76
C LEU A 18 15.65 -4.38 -19.26
N GLU A 19 15.91 -4.60 -20.54
CA GLU A 19 17.17 -4.19 -21.16
C GLU A 19 17.10 -2.72 -21.57
N LEU A 20 18.14 -1.97 -21.21
CA LEU A 20 18.25 -0.53 -21.46
C LEU A 20 19.40 -0.24 -22.44
N PRO A 21 19.32 0.88 -23.19
CA PRO A 21 20.42 1.32 -24.04
C PRO A 21 21.73 1.48 -23.26
N GLY A 22 22.86 1.12 -23.89
CA GLY A 22 24.18 1.24 -23.27
C GLY A 22 24.63 0.02 -22.43
N GLY A 23 23.93 -1.11 -22.57
CA GLY A 23 24.26 -2.37 -21.89
C GLY A 23 23.85 -2.40 -20.42
N TYR A 24 22.92 -1.53 -20.03
CA TYR A 24 22.32 -1.55 -18.71
C TYR A 24 21.11 -2.48 -18.71
N THR A 25 20.80 -3.05 -17.55
CA THR A 25 19.62 -3.88 -17.33
C THR A 25 18.94 -3.36 -16.05
N ALA A 26 17.64 -3.11 -16.09
CA ALA A 26 16.86 -2.71 -14.91
C ALA A 26 16.01 -3.86 -14.39
N GLN A 27 15.81 -3.90 -13.08
CA GLN A 27 14.96 -4.86 -12.39
C GLN A 27 14.00 -4.12 -11.46
N ALA A 28 12.70 -4.32 -11.65
CA ALA A 28 11.65 -3.84 -10.75
C ALA A 28 11.17 -4.97 -9.83
N ARG A 29 11.05 -4.70 -8.53
CA ARG A 29 10.59 -5.65 -7.51
C ARG A 29 9.58 -4.99 -6.58
N ILE A 30 8.58 -5.77 -6.18
CA ILE A 30 7.73 -5.41 -5.04
C ILE A 30 8.29 -6.06 -3.78
N GLN A 31 8.43 -5.27 -2.72
CA GLN A 31 8.86 -5.72 -1.41
C GLN A 31 7.78 -5.43 -0.37
N TYR A 32 7.66 -6.31 0.62
CA TYR A 32 6.77 -6.06 1.75
C TYR A 32 7.33 -4.88 2.55
N ASP A 33 6.46 -3.96 2.97
CA ASP A 33 6.85 -2.85 3.84
C ASP A 33 6.55 -3.22 5.30
N ASP A 34 7.61 -3.58 6.02
CA ASP A 34 7.56 -3.95 7.44
C ASP A 34 7.65 -2.74 8.38
N SER A 35 7.91 -1.55 7.84
CA SER A 35 7.97 -0.30 8.59
C SER A 35 6.59 0.32 8.80
N MET A 36 5.64 0.00 7.91
CA MET A 36 4.27 0.48 7.97
C MET A 36 3.39 -0.37 8.88
N GLY A 37 2.72 0.29 9.83
CA GLY A 37 1.83 -0.34 10.79
C GLY A 37 0.37 -0.40 10.33
N GLU A 38 -0.52 -0.21 11.30
CA GLU A 38 -1.95 -0.31 11.07
C GLU A 38 -2.48 0.87 10.25
N PRO A 39 -3.28 0.64 9.18
CA PRO A 39 -3.72 1.71 8.28
C PRO A 39 -4.42 2.87 9.00
N TRP A 40 -5.23 2.57 10.02
CA TRP A 40 -5.94 3.56 10.84
C TRP A 40 -5.06 4.37 11.81
N LYS A 41 -3.76 4.10 11.87
CA LYS A 41 -2.77 4.91 12.58
C LYS A 41 -1.85 5.67 11.62
N GLU A 42 -1.52 5.05 10.49
CA GLU A 42 -0.62 5.62 9.48
C GLU A 42 -1.32 6.66 8.60
N HIS A 43 -2.63 6.51 8.36
CA HIS A 43 -3.40 7.37 7.46
C HIS A 43 -4.68 7.91 8.10
N ASP A 44 -5.05 9.12 7.67
CA ASP A 44 -6.34 9.74 7.99
C ASP A 44 -7.48 9.11 7.15
N GLY A 45 -8.72 9.38 7.56
CA GLY A 45 -9.91 8.90 6.83
C GLY A 45 -10.40 7.52 7.24
N HIS A 46 -9.95 7.04 8.41
CA HIS A 46 -10.38 5.77 8.99
C HIS A 46 -11.24 5.95 10.24
N GLY A 47 -12.17 5.03 10.43
CA GLY A 47 -13.01 4.99 11.62
C GLY A 47 -12.19 4.58 12.85
N PRO A 48 -12.61 4.96 14.07
CA PRO A 48 -11.86 4.62 15.27
C PRO A 48 -11.77 3.11 15.45
N VAL A 49 -10.55 2.61 15.64
CA VAL A 49 -10.28 1.20 15.97
C VAL A 49 -9.67 1.13 17.35
N THR A 50 -10.17 0.22 18.18
CA THR A 50 -9.59 -0.01 19.50
C THR A 50 -8.21 -0.63 19.39
N ASP A 51 -7.35 -0.37 20.38
CA ASP A 51 -6.20 -1.25 20.62
C ASP A 51 -6.66 -2.70 20.88
N TRP A 52 -5.70 -3.62 20.88
CA TRP A 52 -5.95 -5.00 21.30
C TRP A 52 -6.48 -5.01 22.73
N ARG A 53 -7.68 -5.54 22.92
CA ARG A 53 -8.25 -5.77 24.24
C ARG A 53 -8.62 -7.22 24.41
N ARG A 54 -8.47 -7.74 25.64
CA ARG A 54 -8.84 -9.11 25.97
C ARG A 54 -10.31 -9.36 25.60
N ALA A 55 -10.55 -10.38 24.80
CA ALA A 55 -11.88 -10.75 24.35
C ALA A 55 -12.60 -11.52 25.48
N SER A 56 -13.60 -10.89 26.10
CA SER A 56 -14.62 -11.65 26.83
C SER A 56 -15.64 -12.17 25.82
N TYR A 57 -16.19 -13.36 26.02
CA TYR A 57 -17.11 -13.97 25.06
C TYR A 57 -18.54 -13.95 25.58
N ARG A 58 -19.47 -13.53 24.72
CA ARG A 58 -20.91 -13.59 24.95
C ARG A 58 -21.57 -14.29 23.77
N HIS A 59 -22.29 -15.38 24.02
CA HIS A 59 -22.92 -16.21 22.99
C HIS A 59 -21.95 -16.66 21.88
N GLY A 60 -20.73 -17.07 22.26
CA GLY A 60 -19.72 -17.55 21.32
C GLY A 60 -19.05 -16.46 20.47
N ARG A 61 -19.27 -15.17 20.76
CA ARG A 61 -18.63 -14.05 20.05
C ARG A 61 -17.93 -13.11 21.02
N PRO A 62 -16.83 -12.45 20.60
CA PRO A 62 -16.22 -11.39 21.40
C PRO A 62 -17.27 -10.32 21.77
N ALA A 63 -17.35 -10.00 23.06
CA ALA A 63 -18.23 -8.97 23.58
C ALA A 63 -17.78 -7.62 23.03
N LYS A 64 -18.77 -6.88 22.53
CA LYS A 64 -18.60 -5.58 21.88
C LYS A 64 -19.58 -4.59 22.49
N SER A 65 -19.21 -3.33 22.52
CA SER A 65 -20.10 -2.24 22.87
C SER A 65 -21.17 -2.06 21.78
N PRO A 66 -22.33 -1.45 22.10
CA PRO A 66 -23.26 -0.98 21.08
C PRO A 66 -22.53 -0.07 20.08
N GLY A 67 -22.74 -0.27 18.78
CA GLY A 67 -22.06 0.50 17.72
C GLY A 67 -20.72 -0.08 17.25
N GLU A 68 -20.04 -0.86 18.08
CA GLU A 68 -18.80 -1.54 17.67
C GLU A 68 -19.06 -2.75 16.77
N ARG A 69 -18.10 -3.04 15.89
CA ARG A 69 -18.02 -4.27 15.09
C ARG A 69 -16.68 -4.93 15.30
N LEU A 70 -16.67 -6.26 15.34
CA LEU A 70 -15.42 -7.02 15.43
C LEU A 70 -14.62 -6.82 14.15
N LEU A 71 -13.39 -6.31 14.28
CA LEU A 71 -12.48 -6.14 13.14
C LEU A 71 -11.63 -7.41 12.97
N VAL A 72 -10.90 -7.79 14.02
CA VAL A 72 -10.03 -8.97 14.05
C VAL A 72 -9.93 -9.55 15.46
N SER A 73 -9.66 -10.86 15.56
CA SER A 73 -9.46 -11.58 16.82
C SER A 73 -8.37 -12.64 16.67
N ASP A 74 -7.55 -12.82 17.70
CA ASP A 74 -6.59 -13.93 17.83
C ASP A 74 -7.12 -15.09 18.71
N GLY A 75 -8.39 -14.99 19.15
CA GLY A 75 -9.04 -15.93 20.07
C GLY A 75 -8.96 -15.53 21.55
N SER A 76 -7.94 -14.78 21.96
CA SER A 76 -7.77 -14.27 23.33
C SER A 76 -7.98 -12.75 23.43
N ASN A 77 -7.69 -12.04 22.35
CA ASN A 77 -7.76 -10.61 22.18
C ASN A 77 -8.51 -10.29 20.89
N ALA A 78 -9.12 -9.11 20.86
CA ALA A 78 -9.81 -8.62 19.68
C ALA A 78 -9.64 -7.11 19.53
N ARG A 79 -9.68 -6.65 18.28
CA ARG A 79 -9.85 -5.24 17.92
C ARG A 79 -11.26 -5.01 17.40
N PHE A 80 -11.79 -3.84 17.70
CA PHE A 80 -13.13 -3.46 17.32
C PHE A 80 -13.11 -2.13 16.58
N TYR A 81 -13.93 -2.04 15.54
CA TYR A 81 -14.19 -0.82 14.79
C TYR A 81 -15.45 -0.15 15.33
N ASP A 82 -15.35 1.12 15.75
CA ASP A 82 -16.52 1.89 16.17
C ASP A 82 -17.28 2.39 14.93
N PHE A 83 -18.20 1.55 14.44
CA PHE A 83 -18.98 1.87 13.26
C PHE A 83 -19.93 3.05 13.48
N ALA A 84 -20.47 3.19 14.69
CA ALA A 84 -21.38 4.28 14.99
C ALA A 84 -20.66 5.63 14.94
N GLU A 85 -19.44 5.71 15.50
CA GLU A 85 -18.63 6.92 15.42
C GLU A 85 -18.07 7.16 14.02
N ALA A 86 -17.64 6.11 13.32
CA ALA A 86 -17.20 6.23 11.93
C ALA A 86 -18.28 6.82 11.02
N VAL A 87 -19.55 6.44 11.19
CA VAL A 87 -20.67 7.05 10.44
C VAL A 87 -20.79 8.55 10.73
N ARG A 88 -20.54 8.99 11.97
CA ARG A 88 -20.59 10.41 12.33
C ARG A 88 -19.44 11.18 11.71
N ILE A 89 -18.22 10.63 11.78
CA ILE A 89 -17.03 11.19 11.16
C ILE A 89 -17.21 11.27 9.64
N ALA A 90 -17.64 10.19 9.00
CA ALA A 90 -17.91 10.14 7.58
C ALA A 90 -18.93 11.19 7.13
N LEU A 91 -19.97 11.44 7.93
CA LEU A 91 -20.95 12.48 7.65
C LEU A 91 -20.36 13.89 7.81
N ARG A 92 -19.52 14.10 8.82
CA ARG A 92 -18.88 15.38 9.13
C ARG A 92 -17.84 15.76 8.06
N ASP A 93 -16.99 14.81 7.71
CA ASP A 93 -15.81 15.03 6.86
C ASP A 93 -16.10 14.72 5.39
N GLY A 94 -17.30 14.23 5.08
CA GLY A 94 -17.74 14.00 3.71
C GLY A 94 -17.04 12.82 3.05
N TRP A 95 -16.86 11.71 3.78
CA TRP A 95 -16.17 10.53 3.24
C TRP A 95 -16.86 9.99 2.00
N GLY A 96 -16.03 9.57 1.05
CA GLY A 96 -16.43 8.93 -0.18
C GLY A 96 -16.50 7.41 -0.05
N CYS A 97 -17.24 6.80 -0.97
CA CYS A 97 -17.10 5.38 -1.28
C CYS A 97 -17.43 5.16 -2.76
N GLU A 98 -17.04 3.99 -3.27
CA GLU A 98 -17.20 3.62 -4.66
C GLU A 98 -18.62 3.88 -5.20
N GLY A 99 -18.69 4.35 -6.45
CA GLY A 99 -19.93 4.70 -7.12
C GLY A 99 -20.57 6.02 -6.68
N GLY A 100 -19.95 6.76 -5.75
CA GLY A 100 -20.41 8.07 -5.31
C GLY A 100 -21.81 8.04 -4.67
N ARG A 101 -22.38 9.21 -4.33
CA ARG A 101 -23.71 9.28 -3.72
C ARG A 101 -24.80 8.96 -4.74
N LYS A 102 -25.71 8.05 -4.41
CA LYS A 102 -26.82 7.66 -5.30
C LYS A 102 -27.92 8.73 -5.29
N LYS A 103 -28.63 8.88 -6.41
CA LYS A 103 -29.78 9.81 -6.51
C LYS A 103 -30.85 9.43 -5.47
N GLY A 104 -31.24 10.38 -4.62
CA GLY A 104 -32.22 10.16 -3.54
C GLY A 104 -31.65 9.54 -2.26
N GLU A 105 -30.37 9.15 -2.22
CA GLU A 105 -29.71 8.66 -1.00
C GLU A 105 -29.51 9.82 -0.02
N THR A 106 -29.87 9.62 1.25
CA THR A 106 -29.62 10.63 2.29
C THR A 106 -28.13 10.72 2.61
N ALA A 107 -27.68 11.88 3.09
CA ALA A 107 -26.28 12.05 3.49
C ALA A 107 -25.85 11.04 4.57
N ARG A 108 -26.74 10.70 5.50
CA ARG A 108 -26.50 9.68 6.53
C ARG A 108 -26.38 8.26 5.96
N ALA A 109 -27.22 7.90 5.00
CA ALA A 109 -27.12 6.61 4.33
C ALA A 109 -25.81 6.50 3.54
N TYR A 110 -25.42 7.58 2.86
CA TYR A 110 -24.14 7.64 2.16
C TYR A 110 -22.95 7.52 3.11
N ALA A 111 -22.94 8.28 4.22
CA ALA A 111 -21.91 8.21 5.25
C ALA A 111 -21.80 6.80 5.88
N ALA A 112 -22.93 6.12 6.12
CA ALA A 112 -22.92 4.75 6.62
C ALA A 112 -22.33 3.76 5.62
N ARG A 113 -22.54 3.97 4.32
CA ARG A 113 -21.91 3.16 3.28
C ARG A 113 -20.41 3.46 3.14
N ALA A 114 -20.01 4.71 3.34
CA ALA A 114 -18.59 5.07 3.38
C ALA A 114 -17.87 4.41 4.56
N ALA A 115 -18.43 4.48 5.77
CA ALA A 115 -17.92 3.76 6.94
C ALA A 115 -17.92 2.23 6.77
N GLU A 116 -18.88 1.67 6.02
CA GLU A 116 -18.90 0.25 5.68
C GLU A 116 -17.76 -0.12 4.73
N ALA A 117 -17.47 0.70 3.73
CA ALA A 117 -16.36 0.51 2.81
C ALA A 117 -15.01 0.58 3.56
N ASP A 118 -14.86 1.57 4.43
CA ASP A 118 -13.70 1.71 5.31
C ASP A 118 -13.52 0.47 6.22
N PHE A 119 -14.57 0.06 6.93
CA PHE A 119 -14.54 -1.14 7.78
C PHE A 119 -14.08 -2.39 6.99
N ARG A 120 -14.57 -2.58 5.76
CA ARG A 120 -14.15 -3.70 4.90
C ARG A 120 -12.70 -3.57 4.45
N ARG A 121 -12.24 -2.35 4.13
CA ARG A 121 -10.85 -2.09 3.78
C ARG A 121 -9.92 -2.48 4.93
N LEU A 122 -10.26 -2.11 6.16
CA LEU A 122 -9.48 -2.47 7.34
C LEU A 122 -9.55 -3.97 7.65
N GLN A 123 -10.70 -4.61 7.43
CA GLN A 123 -10.84 -6.06 7.61
C GLN A 123 -9.96 -6.82 6.61
N ALA A 124 -9.93 -6.40 5.35
CA ALA A 124 -9.08 -6.97 4.31
C ALA A 124 -7.59 -6.84 4.64
N TRP A 125 -7.19 -5.75 5.30
CA TRP A 125 -5.81 -5.62 5.81
C TRP A 125 -5.53 -6.66 6.90
N CYS A 126 -6.43 -6.78 7.88
CA CYS A 126 -6.30 -7.72 8.99
C CYS A 126 -6.31 -9.20 8.55
N SER A 127 -7.00 -9.53 7.44
CA SER A 127 -7.02 -10.87 6.86
C SER A 127 -5.83 -11.14 5.92
N GLY A 128 -4.98 -10.13 5.65
CA GLY A 128 -3.86 -10.23 4.73
C GLY A 128 -4.26 -10.21 3.25
N GLU A 129 -5.49 -9.81 2.93
CA GLU A 129 -5.95 -9.63 1.54
C GLU A 129 -5.23 -8.46 0.85
N TRP A 130 -4.76 -7.47 1.62
CA TRP A 130 -3.80 -6.46 1.18
C TRP A 130 -2.86 -6.08 2.33
N HIS A 131 -1.73 -5.46 1.99
CA HIS A 131 -0.71 -4.99 2.94
C HIS A 131 0.11 -3.86 2.31
N TRP A 132 0.97 -3.23 3.10
CA TRP A 132 1.89 -2.20 2.62
C TRP A 132 3.06 -2.80 1.85
N CYS A 133 3.47 -2.13 0.80
CA CYS A 133 4.57 -2.56 -0.06
C CYS A 133 5.40 -1.38 -0.56
N GLY A 134 6.59 -1.70 -1.04
CA GLY A 134 7.43 -0.78 -1.79
C GLY A 134 7.75 -1.31 -3.18
N VAL A 135 7.85 -0.40 -4.13
CA VAL A 135 8.38 -0.65 -5.46
C VAL A 135 9.83 -0.22 -5.47
N VAL A 136 10.73 -1.14 -5.82
CA VAL A 136 12.17 -0.92 -5.89
C VAL A 136 12.64 -1.21 -7.31
N VAL A 137 13.31 -0.24 -7.93
CA VAL A 137 13.95 -0.37 -9.24
C VAL A 137 15.45 -0.32 -9.07
N THR A 138 16.13 -1.35 -9.54
CA THR A 138 17.59 -1.48 -9.46
C THR A 138 18.18 -1.60 -10.86
N VAL A 139 19.23 -0.84 -11.16
CA VAL A 139 19.91 -0.83 -12.45
C VAL A 139 21.28 -1.48 -12.34
N PHE A 140 21.57 -2.35 -13.29
CA PHE A 140 22.78 -3.15 -13.41
C PHE A 140 23.51 -2.84 -14.71
N LYS A 141 24.83 -3.08 -14.75
CA LYS A 141 25.61 -3.18 -15.98
C LYS A 141 26.63 -4.30 -15.83
N ALA A 142 26.68 -5.21 -16.82
CA ALA A 142 27.53 -6.40 -16.75
C ALA A 142 27.36 -7.22 -15.44
N GLY A 143 26.13 -7.27 -14.91
CA GLY A 143 25.80 -7.98 -13.66
C GLY A 143 26.17 -7.25 -12.38
N ILE A 144 26.73 -6.05 -12.46
CA ILE A 144 27.06 -5.21 -11.30
C ILE A 144 25.94 -4.22 -11.07
N GLU A 145 25.43 -4.15 -9.84
CA GLU A 145 24.47 -3.14 -9.40
C GLU A 145 25.14 -1.78 -9.33
N LEU A 146 24.51 -0.76 -9.91
CA LEU A 146 25.11 0.57 -10.05
C LEU A 146 24.21 1.71 -9.56
N GLY A 147 22.90 1.51 -9.49
CA GLY A 147 21.96 2.54 -9.04
C GLY A 147 20.60 1.91 -8.70
N SER A 148 19.83 2.60 -7.86
CA SER A 148 18.52 2.14 -7.44
C SER A 148 17.63 3.29 -6.96
N ALA A 149 16.33 3.20 -7.21
CA ALA A 149 15.33 4.13 -6.68
C ALA A 149 14.13 3.34 -6.15
N SER A 150 13.43 3.87 -5.13
CA SER A 150 12.32 3.16 -4.50
C SER A 150 11.25 4.09 -3.93
N LEU A 151 10.00 3.64 -3.94
CA LEU A 151 8.87 4.25 -3.24
C LEU A 151 8.19 3.21 -2.35
N TRP A 152 7.93 3.56 -1.10
CA TRP A 152 7.37 2.69 -0.04
C TRP A 152 6.02 3.21 0.44
N GLY A 153 5.30 2.44 1.27
CA GLY A 153 3.97 2.80 1.75
C GLY A 153 2.86 2.76 0.70
N ILE A 154 2.96 1.87 -0.29
CA ILE A 154 1.94 1.66 -1.31
C ILE A 154 1.08 0.46 -0.93
N GLU A 155 -0.22 0.49 -1.20
CA GLU A 155 -1.05 -0.68 -1.00
C GLU A 155 -0.76 -1.76 -2.04
N SER A 156 -0.58 -3.01 -1.59
CA SER A 156 -0.22 -4.14 -2.45
C SER A 156 -1.25 -4.46 -3.54
N ASP A 157 -2.49 -3.97 -3.38
CA ASP A 157 -3.59 -4.13 -4.33
C ASP A 157 -3.83 -2.90 -5.21
N ALA A 158 -2.88 -1.95 -5.26
CA ALA A 158 -2.95 -0.75 -6.10
C ALA A 158 -2.88 -1.03 -7.63
N GLY A 159 -2.76 -2.29 -8.04
CA GLY A 159 -2.89 -2.71 -9.44
C GLY A 159 -1.86 -2.06 -10.36
N ASP A 160 -2.33 -1.42 -11.43
CA ASP A 160 -1.49 -0.80 -12.46
C ASP A 160 -0.60 0.34 -11.91
N TYR A 161 -1.00 0.97 -10.80
CA TYR A 161 -0.20 2.03 -10.17
C TYR A 161 1.20 1.54 -9.77
N LEU A 162 1.35 0.27 -9.38
CA LEU A 162 2.65 -0.30 -9.02
C LEU A 162 3.62 -0.31 -10.22
N ALA A 163 3.10 -0.53 -11.44
CA ALA A 163 3.88 -0.47 -12.66
C ALA A 163 4.16 0.99 -13.08
N GLU A 164 3.21 1.90 -12.87
CA GLU A 164 3.43 3.34 -13.08
C GLU A 164 4.59 3.84 -12.22
N VAL A 165 4.57 3.55 -10.92
CA VAL A 165 5.66 3.91 -9.98
C VAL A 165 6.99 3.30 -10.44
N ALA A 166 7.03 2.03 -10.87
CA ALA A 166 8.27 1.42 -11.36
C ALA A 166 8.83 2.16 -12.59
N ASN A 167 7.97 2.63 -13.49
CA ASN A 167 8.37 3.37 -14.68
C ASN A 167 8.82 4.81 -14.35
N GLU A 168 8.22 5.43 -13.33
CA GLU A 168 8.63 6.75 -12.84
C GLU A 168 10.00 6.72 -12.13
N LEU A 169 10.28 5.65 -11.38
CA LEU A 169 11.57 5.44 -10.68
C LEU A 169 12.71 5.03 -11.61
N LEU A 170 12.41 4.44 -12.77
CA LEU A 170 13.41 3.97 -13.74
C LEU A 170 14.43 5.03 -14.19
N PRO A 171 14.04 6.24 -14.64
CA PRO A 171 15.01 7.26 -15.04
C PRO A 171 15.94 7.68 -13.90
N GLU A 172 15.41 7.80 -12.68
CA GLU A 172 16.21 8.16 -11.49
C GLU A 172 17.26 7.08 -11.19
N ALA A 173 16.85 5.81 -11.09
CA ALA A 173 17.76 4.69 -10.86
C ALA A 173 18.84 4.57 -11.96
N LEU A 174 18.49 4.91 -13.21
CA LEU A 174 19.42 4.89 -14.33
C LEU A 174 20.42 6.05 -14.27
N ASP A 175 19.99 7.23 -13.85
CA ASP A 175 20.88 8.39 -13.73
C ASP A 175 21.89 8.20 -12.58
N ASP A 176 21.46 7.63 -11.45
CA ASP A 176 22.35 7.18 -10.38
C ASP A 176 23.39 6.17 -10.89
N ALA A 177 22.94 5.17 -11.67
CA ALA A 177 23.83 4.18 -12.25
C ALA A 177 24.87 4.79 -13.20
N LYS A 178 24.49 5.80 -14.00
CA LYS A 178 25.43 6.51 -14.88
C LYS A 178 26.43 7.34 -14.09
N ALA A 179 25.99 8.04 -13.05
CA ALA A 179 26.86 8.80 -12.17
C ALA A 179 27.90 7.88 -11.51
N ARG A 180 27.47 6.73 -10.98
CA ARG A 180 28.36 5.75 -10.38
C ARG A 180 29.40 5.20 -11.35
N VAL A 181 29.01 4.95 -12.60
CA VAL A 181 29.95 4.52 -13.65
C VAL A 181 30.98 5.60 -13.97
N ALA A 182 30.58 6.87 -14.01
CA ALA A 182 31.49 7.98 -14.26
C ALA A 182 32.53 8.11 -13.14
N GLU A 183 32.09 8.07 -11.87
CA GLU A 183 32.98 8.09 -10.71
C GLU A 183 34.01 6.95 -10.74
N LEU A 184 33.55 5.72 -10.97
CA LEU A 184 34.43 4.55 -11.04
C LEU A 184 35.43 4.64 -12.21
N ALA A 185 35.02 5.22 -13.34
CA ALA A 185 35.91 5.42 -14.47
C ALA A 185 37.00 6.47 -14.16
N GLU A 186 36.68 7.52 -13.40
CA GLU A 186 37.65 8.52 -12.95
C GLU A 186 38.64 7.92 -11.93
N GLU A 187 38.15 7.15 -10.94
CA GLU A 187 38.99 6.48 -9.93
C GLU A 187 39.99 5.50 -10.57
N LEU A 188 39.57 4.75 -11.60
CA LEU A 188 40.43 3.79 -12.30
C LEU A 188 41.41 4.46 -13.28
N ALA A 189 41.20 5.72 -13.64
CA ALA A 189 42.07 6.50 -14.50
C ALA A 189 43.14 7.30 -13.72
N ALA A 190 42.99 7.41 -12.40
CA ALA A 190 43.94 8.06 -11.49
C ALA A 190 45.08 7.11 -11.05
#